data_AF-Q9D786-F1
#
_entry.id   AF-Q9D786-F1
#
_cell.length_a   1.000
_cell.length_b   1.000
_cell.length_c   1.000
_cell.angle_alpha   90.00
_cell.angle_beta   90.00
_cell.angle_gamma   90.00
#
_symmetry.space_group_name_H-M   'P 1'
#
loop_
_entity.id
_entity.type
_entity.pdbx_description
1 polymer ?
#
loop_
_entity_poly.entity_id
_entity_poly.type
_entity_poly.pdbx_seq_one_letter_code
_entity_poly.pdbx_strand_id
1 'polypeptide(L)'
;MELTQKERELSRWAAEEMEVPLAARPRESTLRRLCLSQGADIWAYIVQHVRSQRNIKKIQGNLLWHAYQDNPKIHRKLELEATVARLRAENQELDQSLELMDQESEAQDVAMTQTLQSLKDTQHRALLLQAQAGAVRRQQRGLQDPMQRLQNQLKHLQDMQRKAKVDVTFGPVVSAAPALEPEVLGDVRAACTLRTQFLQNLLTPRARGGSILSPCDDHVGTSYQQWLTSVETLLTNHPAGHVLAALEYLAAERESEIRSLCYGDGLKEEELSRPQAPESSNSSQVLPSTVHLIQEGWQAVGALVTQRSALLSERQVLTGRLQRLVEEVKRLLLGSSERKVLLLGLRHSGLLAELKALHAQSQELESAVGQRHLLLRELQAKRQRILQWRQLVEDRQEQIRLLIKGNSASKTRLSRGPEEVLALIDQKLVPTSEAVAPQSQELLRCLKEEAKHLPRVLLGPLLPYHVKGLKPLSRILPSIHQLHPTNPRASSLILLSHTLGLPVGKASELLLPRAASLQQDLLFLQDQLGLRRGNLCVKTSLPPGPSTQELLQMQVSQEKEQNENVGQTLKKLSNLLKQALEQIPELQGIVQDWWEQPSQAALPEEICQGLSLPQCQLR
;
A
#
# COMPACT_ATOMS: atom_id res chain seq x y z
N MET A 1 -76.72 125.01 -60.24
CA MET A 1 -78.12 124.64 -60.54
C MET A 1 -79.02 125.58 -59.78
N GLU A 2 -79.89 126.31 -60.47
CA GLU A 2 -80.86 127.20 -59.82
C GLU A 2 -81.66 126.41 -58.77
N LEU A 3 -81.98 127.00 -57.62
CA LEU A 3 -82.76 126.35 -56.54
C LEU A 3 -84.07 125.73 -57.05
N THR A 4 -84.64 126.33 -58.09
CA THR A 4 -85.82 125.85 -58.84
C THR A 4 -85.60 124.47 -59.49
N GLN A 5 -84.37 124.13 -59.88
CA GLN A 5 -84.03 122.85 -60.49
C GLN A 5 -83.91 121.72 -59.45
N LYS A 6 -83.23 121.97 -58.31
CA LYS A 6 -83.13 120.99 -57.20
C LYS A 6 -84.50 120.64 -56.63
N GLU A 7 -85.39 121.62 -56.53
CA GLU A 7 -86.78 121.43 -56.13
C GLU A 7 -87.55 120.50 -57.11
N ARG A 8 -87.41 120.74 -58.42
CA ARG A 8 -88.03 119.89 -59.45
C ARG A 8 -87.46 118.47 -59.47
N GLU A 9 -86.17 118.30 -59.17
CA GLU A 9 -85.52 116.99 -59.09
C GLU A 9 -85.98 116.20 -57.86
N LEU A 10 -86.08 116.83 -56.69
CA LEU A 10 -86.66 116.19 -55.50
C LEU A 10 -88.14 115.84 -55.69
N SER A 11 -88.90 116.71 -56.35
CA SER A 11 -90.30 116.44 -56.67
C SER A 11 -90.46 115.28 -57.67
N ARG A 12 -89.60 115.22 -58.71
CA ARG A 12 -89.54 114.08 -59.64
C ARG A 12 -89.07 112.80 -58.96
N TRP A 13 -88.04 112.85 -58.12
CA TRP A 13 -87.56 111.71 -57.36
C TRP A 13 -88.66 111.14 -56.43
N ALA A 14 -89.38 112.01 -55.72
CA ALA A 14 -90.51 111.59 -54.89
C ALA A 14 -91.65 110.98 -55.73
N ALA A 15 -91.84 111.47 -56.97
CA ALA A 15 -92.87 111.02 -57.90
C ALA A 15 -92.56 109.66 -58.54
N GLU A 16 -91.38 109.56 -59.14
CA GLU A 16 -90.97 108.49 -60.06
C GLU A 16 -90.24 107.37 -59.32
N GLU A 17 -89.37 107.71 -58.37
CA GLU A 17 -88.49 106.73 -57.69
C GLU A 17 -89.07 106.24 -56.36
N MET A 18 -89.92 107.05 -55.71
CA MET A 18 -90.56 106.75 -54.43
C MET A 18 -92.08 106.51 -54.55
N GLU A 19 -92.66 106.62 -55.75
CA GLU A 19 -94.09 106.42 -56.05
C GLU A 19 -95.05 107.19 -55.11
N VAL A 20 -94.68 108.40 -54.65
CA VAL A 20 -95.50 109.15 -53.69
C VAL A 20 -96.75 109.72 -54.38
N PRO A 21 -97.97 109.39 -53.90
CA PRO A 21 -99.23 109.87 -54.49
C PRO A 21 -99.32 111.41 -54.50
N LEU A 22 -99.97 111.97 -55.53
CA LEU A 22 -100.10 113.44 -55.69
C LEU A 22 -100.70 114.14 -54.47
N ALA A 23 -101.65 113.50 -53.77
CA ALA A 23 -102.28 114.05 -52.57
C ALA A 23 -101.32 114.18 -51.36
N ALA A 24 -100.26 113.38 -51.33
CA ALA A 24 -99.30 113.34 -50.22
C ALA A 24 -98.01 114.13 -50.51
N ARG A 25 -97.90 114.80 -51.67
CA ARG A 25 -96.69 115.55 -52.02
C ARG A 25 -96.58 116.83 -51.18
N PRO A 26 -95.40 117.11 -50.59
CA PRO A 26 -95.15 118.38 -49.94
C PRO A 26 -95.33 119.54 -50.91
N ARG A 27 -95.92 120.64 -50.44
CA ARG A 27 -96.02 121.89 -51.22
C ARG A 27 -94.62 122.34 -51.66
N GLU A 28 -94.51 122.93 -52.85
CA GLU A 28 -93.27 123.47 -53.45
C GLU A 28 -92.42 124.29 -52.45
N SER A 29 -93.06 125.17 -51.67
CA SER A 29 -92.38 125.97 -50.63
C SER A 29 -91.69 125.15 -49.53
N THR A 30 -92.14 123.91 -49.29
CA THR A 30 -91.54 122.98 -48.32
C THR A 30 -90.32 122.29 -48.93
N LEU A 31 -90.40 121.87 -50.20
CA LEU A 31 -89.27 121.28 -50.92
C LEU A 31 -88.13 122.30 -51.08
N ARG A 32 -88.43 123.58 -51.37
CA ARG A 32 -87.41 124.64 -51.36
C ARG A 32 -86.70 124.76 -50.03
N ARG A 33 -87.42 124.67 -48.92
CA ARG A 33 -86.84 124.78 -47.57
C ARG A 33 -85.85 123.65 -47.28
N LEU A 34 -86.17 122.43 -47.73
CA LEU A 34 -85.28 121.27 -47.60
C LEU A 34 -83.99 121.47 -48.42
N CYS A 35 -84.08 122.09 -49.60
CA CYS A 35 -82.93 122.43 -50.44
C CYS A 35 -82.09 123.64 -49.98
N LEU A 36 -82.59 124.45 -49.03
CA LEU A 36 -81.93 125.70 -48.59
C LEU A 36 -81.03 125.51 -47.35
N SER A 37 -81.19 124.42 -46.61
CA SER A 37 -80.51 124.20 -45.33
C SER A 37 -79.23 123.37 -45.47
N GLN A 38 -78.50 123.15 -44.36
CA GLN A 38 -77.38 122.20 -44.25
C GLN A 38 -77.70 120.79 -44.79
N GLY A 39 -78.98 120.45 -45.00
CA GLY A 39 -79.40 119.22 -45.66
C GLY A 39 -79.29 119.21 -47.19
N ALA A 40 -78.91 120.31 -47.85
CA ALA A 40 -78.91 120.39 -49.31
C ALA A 40 -78.02 119.32 -49.98
N ASP A 41 -76.87 119.00 -49.39
CA ASP A 41 -75.95 117.98 -49.90
C ASP A 41 -76.45 116.56 -49.61
N ILE A 42 -77.09 116.37 -48.45
CA ILE A 42 -77.73 115.10 -48.07
C ILE A 42 -78.84 114.77 -49.07
N TRP A 43 -79.70 115.73 -49.39
CA TRP A 43 -80.75 115.54 -50.38
C TRP A 43 -80.20 115.32 -51.80
N ALA A 44 -79.11 116.00 -52.17
CA ALA A 44 -78.43 115.73 -53.44
C ALA A 44 -77.90 114.30 -53.52
N TYR A 45 -77.26 113.81 -52.46
CA TYR A 45 -76.77 112.43 -52.39
C TYR A 45 -77.91 111.41 -52.47
N ILE A 46 -78.99 111.62 -51.70
CA ILE A 46 -80.16 110.74 -51.69
C ILE A 46 -80.81 110.67 -53.07
N VAL A 47 -81.07 111.82 -53.70
CA VAL A 47 -81.66 111.88 -55.06
C VAL A 47 -80.79 111.14 -56.08
N GLN A 48 -79.46 111.21 -55.94
CA GLN A 48 -78.55 110.55 -56.88
C GLN A 48 -78.40 109.03 -56.64
N HIS A 49 -78.44 108.57 -55.39
CA HIS A 49 -78.05 107.19 -55.01
C HIS A 49 -79.23 106.28 -54.62
N VAL A 50 -80.37 106.86 -54.25
CA VAL A 50 -81.55 106.10 -53.80
C VAL A 50 -82.58 106.06 -54.92
N ARG A 51 -82.53 105.02 -55.77
CA ARG A 51 -83.44 104.80 -56.91
C ARG A 51 -84.56 103.78 -56.66
N SER A 52 -84.80 103.41 -55.40
CA SER A 52 -85.95 102.60 -54.99
C SER A 52 -86.01 102.47 -53.47
N GLN A 53 -87.21 102.23 -52.93
CA GLN A 53 -87.42 101.90 -51.52
C GLN A 53 -86.64 100.65 -51.06
N ARG A 54 -86.25 99.76 -51.99
CA ARG A 54 -85.45 98.56 -51.69
C ARG A 54 -84.01 98.89 -51.29
N ASN A 55 -83.43 99.98 -51.82
CA ASN A 55 -82.06 100.39 -51.47
C ASN A 55 -81.94 100.94 -50.05
N ILE A 56 -82.99 101.57 -49.51
CA ILE A 56 -83.00 102.09 -48.14
C ILE A 56 -82.82 100.97 -47.10
N LYS A 57 -83.45 99.80 -47.31
CA LYS A 57 -83.30 98.64 -46.42
C LYS A 57 -81.87 98.06 -46.41
N LYS A 58 -81.16 98.08 -47.55
CA LYS A 58 -79.75 97.66 -47.61
C LYS A 58 -78.82 98.60 -46.84
N ILE A 59 -79.06 99.91 -46.91
CA ILE A 59 -78.23 100.91 -46.22
C ILE A 59 -78.37 100.79 -44.69
N GLN A 60 -79.59 100.57 -44.18
CA GLN A 60 -79.80 100.35 -42.74
C GLN A 60 -79.10 99.09 -42.22
N GLY A 61 -79.08 98.01 -43.00
CA GLY A 61 -78.39 96.77 -42.62
C GLY A 61 -76.87 96.94 -42.48
N ASN A 62 -76.25 97.73 -43.36
CA ASN A 62 -74.80 97.95 -43.32
C ASN A 62 -74.36 98.84 -42.14
N LEU A 63 -75.16 99.85 -41.77
CA LEU A 63 -74.85 100.73 -40.63
C LEU A 63 -74.90 99.98 -39.28
N LEU A 64 -75.84 99.05 -39.11
CA LEU A 64 -75.92 98.21 -37.91
C LEU A 64 -74.74 97.24 -37.79
N TRP A 65 -74.19 96.75 -38.91
CA TRP A 65 -73.04 95.85 -38.91
C TRP A 65 -71.75 96.54 -38.44
N HIS A 66 -71.52 97.80 -38.87
CA HIS A 66 -70.37 98.59 -38.39
C HIS A 66 -70.48 98.92 -36.90
N ALA A 67 -71.67 99.29 -36.41
CA ALA A 67 -71.89 99.52 -34.97
C ALA A 67 -71.71 98.26 -34.11
N TYR A 68 -71.94 97.07 -34.68
CA TYR A 68 -71.69 95.79 -34.01
C TYR A 68 -70.19 95.47 -33.92
N GLN A 69 -69.35 95.91 -34.86
CA GLN A 69 -67.90 95.71 -34.81
C GLN A 69 -67.18 96.60 -33.78
N ASP A 70 -67.66 97.82 -33.56
CA ASP A 70 -67.02 98.80 -32.66
C ASP A 70 -67.36 98.61 -31.16
N ASN A 71 -68.06 97.53 -30.78
CA ASN A 71 -68.41 97.29 -29.39
C ASN A 71 -67.19 96.85 -28.54
N PRO A 72 -66.79 97.57 -27.47
CA PRO A 72 -65.61 97.25 -26.66
C PRO A 72 -65.68 95.87 -26.00
N LYS A 73 -66.88 95.32 -25.77
CA LYS A 73 -67.04 93.95 -25.25
C LYS A 73 -66.56 92.89 -26.23
N ILE A 74 -66.68 93.12 -27.53
CA ILE A 74 -66.24 92.19 -28.57
C ILE A 74 -64.73 92.24 -28.71
N HIS A 75 -64.12 93.43 -28.68
CA HIS A 75 -62.66 93.57 -28.63
C HIS A 75 -62.06 92.82 -27.43
N ARG A 76 -62.63 93.01 -26.23
CA ARG A 76 -62.17 92.28 -25.03
C ARG A 76 -62.38 90.77 -25.12
N LYS A 77 -63.44 90.32 -25.78
CA LYS A 77 -63.68 88.88 -26.03
C LYS A 77 -62.62 88.30 -26.96
N LEU A 78 -62.30 88.99 -28.06
CA LEU A 78 -61.25 88.58 -29.00
C LEU A 78 -59.86 88.55 -28.36
N GLU A 79 -59.54 89.55 -27.52
CA GLU A 79 -58.31 89.56 -26.72
C GLU A 79 -58.22 88.36 -25.77
N LEU A 80 -59.31 88.06 -25.05
CA LEU A 80 -59.38 86.91 -24.16
C LEU A 80 -59.25 85.60 -24.94
N GLU A 81 -59.95 85.45 -26.07
CA GLU A 81 -59.82 84.28 -26.95
C GLU A 81 -58.37 84.10 -27.44
N ALA A 82 -57.68 85.19 -27.80
CA ALA A 82 -56.27 85.16 -28.18
C ALA A 82 -55.35 84.80 -26.99
N THR A 83 -55.61 85.30 -25.78
CA THR A 83 -54.84 84.90 -24.58
C THR A 83 -55.03 83.43 -24.24
N VAL A 84 -56.27 82.92 -24.34
CA VAL A 84 -56.56 81.51 -24.09
C VAL A 84 -55.91 80.63 -25.16
N ALA A 85 -55.89 81.05 -26.42
CA ALA A 85 -55.18 80.33 -27.49
C ALA A 85 -53.66 80.27 -27.21
N ARG A 86 -53.04 81.37 -26.77
CA ARG A 86 -51.62 81.40 -26.38
C ARG A 86 -51.33 80.47 -25.20
N LEU A 87 -52.12 80.55 -24.13
CA LEU A 87 -51.94 79.69 -22.95
C LEU A 87 -52.14 78.20 -23.27
N ARG A 88 -53.03 77.87 -24.22
CA ARG A 88 -53.17 76.49 -24.69
C ARG A 88 -51.94 75.99 -25.44
N ALA A 89 -51.34 76.84 -26.28
CA ALA A 89 -50.11 76.49 -26.98
C ALA A 89 -48.95 76.32 -25.98
N GLU A 90 -48.81 77.21 -25.00
CA GLU A 90 -47.80 77.12 -23.94
C GLU A 90 -47.96 75.85 -23.08
N ASN A 91 -49.19 75.50 -22.69
CA ASN A 91 -49.45 74.24 -22.00
C ASN A 91 -49.08 73.02 -22.85
N GLN A 92 -49.37 73.03 -24.16
CA GLN A 92 -48.98 71.95 -25.06
C GLN A 92 -47.46 71.82 -25.22
N GLU A 93 -46.72 72.94 -25.23
CA GLU A 93 -45.25 72.94 -25.24
C GLU A 93 -44.68 72.40 -23.92
N LEU A 94 -45.27 72.79 -22.78
CA LEU A 94 -44.88 72.28 -21.48
C LEU A 94 -45.16 70.77 -21.35
N ASP A 95 -46.33 70.31 -21.80
CA ASP A 95 -46.69 68.88 -21.79
C ASP A 95 -45.69 68.06 -22.63
N GLN A 96 -45.32 68.54 -23.83
CA GLN A 96 -44.28 67.90 -24.66
C GLN A 96 -42.92 67.89 -23.97
N SER A 97 -42.54 68.97 -23.29
CA SER A 97 -41.27 69.03 -22.55
C SER A 97 -41.23 68.05 -21.38
N LEU A 98 -42.36 67.84 -20.70
CA LEU A 98 -42.49 66.88 -19.61
C LEU A 98 -42.42 65.43 -20.13
N GLU A 99 -43.08 65.12 -21.24
CA GLU A 99 -42.99 63.79 -21.87
C GLU A 99 -41.56 63.44 -22.29
N LEU A 100 -40.81 64.41 -22.84
CA LEU A 100 -39.40 64.21 -23.19
C LEU A 100 -38.52 64.02 -21.94
N MET A 101 -38.75 64.81 -20.89
CA MET A 101 -38.03 64.67 -19.63
C MET A 101 -38.29 63.31 -18.96
N ASP A 102 -39.55 62.84 -18.98
CA ASP A 102 -39.94 61.53 -18.46
C ASP A 102 -39.22 60.42 -19.23
N GLN A 103 -39.22 60.46 -20.57
CA GLN A 103 -38.51 59.49 -21.40
C GLN A 103 -36.99 59.48 -21.14
N GLU A 104 -36.37 60.66 -20.98
CA GLU A 104 -34.96 60.78 -20.63
C GLU A 104 -34.67 60.20 -19.24
N SER A 105 -35.55 60.45 -18.26
CA SER A 105 -35.42 59.92 -16.90
C SER A 105 -35.55 58.40 -16.87
N GLU A 106 -36.50 57.82 -17.61
CA GLU A 106 -36.66 56.37 -17.75
C GLU A 106 -35.43 55.75 -18.43
N ALA A 107 -34.90 56.38 -19.48
CA ALA A 107 -33.69 55.93 -20.15
C ALA A 107 -32.46 55.97 -19.22
N GLN A 108 -32.34 57.02 -18.38
CA GLN A 108 -31.29 57.12 -17.37
C GLN A 108 -31.44 56.06 -16.28
N ASP A 109 -32.65 55.78 -15.80
CA ASP A 109 -32.92 54.74 -14.81
C ASP A 109 -32.61 53.34 -15.36
N VAL A 110 -32.97 53.07 -16.62
CA VAL A 110 -32.62 51.83 -17.31
C VAL A 110 -31.10 51.70 -17.47
N ALA A 111 -30.39 52.78 -17.82
CA ALA A 111 -28.93 52.77 -17.90
C ALA A 111 -28.27 52.57 -16.51
N MET A 112 -28.80 53.21 -15.47
CA MET A 112 -28.33 53.08 -14.10
C MET A 112 -28.54 51.65 -13.57
N THR A 113 -29.69 51.04 -13.82
CA THR A 113 -29.96 49.65 -13.41
C THR A 113 -29.05 48.65 -14.13
N GLN A 114 -28.78 48.85 -15.42
CA GLN A 114 -27.82 48.04 -16.19
C GLN A 114 -26.38 48.19 -15.68
N THR A 115 -25.94 49.40 -15.38
CA THR A 115 -24.59 49.65 -14.84
C THR A 115 -24.43 49.03 -13.45
N LEU A 116 -25.44 49.16 -12.56
CA LEU A 116 -25.43 48.49 -11.26
C LEU A 116 -25.41 46.96 -11.38
N GLN A 117 -26.11 46.38 -12.35
CA GLN A 117 -26.09 44.94 -12.58
C GLN A 117 -24.72 44.47 -13.08
N SER A 118 -24.09 45.18 -14.02
CA SER A 118 -22.74 44.83 -14.50
C SER A 118 -21.67 45.01 -13.42
N LEU A 119 -21.81 46.00 -12.54
CA LEU A 119 -20.94 46.19 -11.39
C LEU A 119 -21.07 45.04 -10.38
N LYS A 120 -22.30 44.59 -10.09
CA LYS A 120 -22.52 43.38 -9.27
C LYS A 120 -21.91 42.14 -9.91
N ASP A 121 -22.12 41.91 -11.22
CA ASP A 121 -21.58 40.73 -11.92
C ASP A 121 -20.05 40.72 -11.91
N THR A 122 -19.41 41.87 -12.11
CA THR A 122 -17.94 42.00 -12.04
C THR A 122 -17.40 41.76 -10.63
N GLN A 123 -18.08 42.24 -9.58
CA GLN A 123 -17.74 41.95 -8.19
C GLN A 123 -17.85 40.45 -7.87
N HIS A 124 -18.93 39.79 -8.27
CA HIS A 124 -19.08 38.34 -8.06
C HIS A 124 -17.99 37.55 -8.78
N ARG A 125 -17.65 37.95 -10.01
CA ARG A 125 -16.56 37.33 -10.78
C ARG A 125 -15.21 37.50 -10.08
N ALA A 126 -14.91 38.69 -9.56
CA ALA A 126 -13.67 38.94 -8.82
C ALA A 126 -13.56 38.06 -7.56
N LEU A 127 -14.64 37.93 -6.79
CA LEU A 127 -14.69 37.08 -5.60
C LEU A 127 -14.49 35.59 -5.94
N LEU A 128 -15.14 35.09 -7.00
CA LEU A 128 -14.98 33.71 -7.45
C LEU A 128 -13.55 33.41 -7.89
N LEU A 129 -12.93 34.31 -8.66
CA LEU A 129 -11.53 34.19 -9.08
C LEU A 129 -10.58 34.22 -7.88
N GLN A 130 -10.83 35.08 -6.89
CA GLN A 130 -10.05 35.13 -5.66
C GLN A 130 -10.17 33.84 -4.83
N ALA A 131 -11.39 33.28 -4.73
CA ALA A 131 -11.64 32.02 -4.05
C ALA A 131 -10.94 30.84 -4.76
N GLN A 132 -11.00 30.79 -6.10
CA GLN A 132 -10.31 29.79 -6.91
C GLN A 132 -8.79 29.91 -6.78
N ALA A 133 -8.24 31.12 -6.85
CA ALA A 133 -6.82 31.36 -6.63
C ALA A 133 -6.38 30.98 -5.20
N GLY A 134 -7.26 31.14 -4.21
CA GLY A 134 -7.05 30.67 -2.84
C GLY A 134 -7.09 29.13 -2.71
N ALA A 135 -8.00 28.46 -3.43
CA ALA A 135 -8.08 27.00 -3.47
C ALA A 135 -6.85 26.37 -4.13
N VAL A 136 -6.41 26.91 -5.27
CA VAL A 136 -5.18 26.47 -5.96
C VAL A 136 -3.96 26.65 -5.05
N ARG A 137 -3.82 27.78 -4.34
CA ARG A 137 -2.72 27.99 -3.38
C ARG A 137 -2.75 26.99 -2.22
N ARG A 138 -3.92 26.61 -1.71
CA ARG A 138 -4.06 25.57 -0.67
C ARG A 138 -3.65 24.19 -1.18
N GLN A 139 -4.05 23.82 -2.40
CA GLN A 139 -3.63 22.57 -3.03
C GLN A 139 -2.11 22.54 -3.26
N GLN A 140 -1.53 23.64 -3.76
CA GLN A 140 -0.07 23.73 -3.95
C GLN A 140 0.69 23.55 -2.63
N ARG A 141 0.25 24.17 -1.54
CA ARG A 141 0.85 23.96 -0.21
C ARG A 141 0.70 22.51 0.25
N GLY A 142 -0.49 21.92 0.08
CA GLY A 142 -0.73 20.51 0.45
C GLY A 142 0.09 19.51 -0.36
N LEU A 143 0.47 19.85 -1.60
CA LEU A 143 1.33 19.02 -2.46
C LEU A 143 2.83 19.25 -2.21
N GLN A 144 3.23 20.33 -1.54
CA GLN A 144 4.63 20.65 -1.31
C GLN A 144 5.33 19.61 -0.43
N ASP A 145 4.74 19.20 0.70
CA ASP A 145 5.36 18.21 1.59
C ASP A 145 5.44 16.79 0.98
N PRO A 146 4.38 16.26 0.32
CA PRO A 146 4.50 14.99 -0.40
C PRO A 146 5.53 15.03 -1.53
N MET A 147 5.57 16.12 -2.30
CA MET A 147 6.57 16.29 -3.37
C MET A 147 7.99 16.32 -2.80
N GLN A 148 8.21 17.03 -1.70
CA GLN A 148 9.51 17.09 -1.05
C GLN A 148 9.93 15.73 -0.47
N ARG A 149 9.01 14.97 0.12
CA ARG A 149 9.26 13.59 0.56
C ARG A 149 9.66 12.66 -0.59
N LEU A 150 8.93 12.70 -1.71
CA LEU A 150 9.26 11.92 -2.90
C LEU A 150 10.60 12.34 -3.50
N GLN A 151 10.91 13.63 -3.55
CA GLN A 151 12.21 14.12 -4.00
C GLN A 151 13.34 13.64 -3.08
N ASN A 152 13.15 13.67 -1.77
CA ASN A 152 14.13 13.15 -0.81
C ASN A 152 14.33 11.64 -0.98
N GLN A 153 13.26 10.86 -1.18
CA GLN A 153 13.35 9.42 -1.45
C GLN A 153 14.05 9.12 -2.78
N LEU A 154 13.71 9.84 -3.85
CA LEU A 154 14.38 9.70 -5.14
C LEU A 154 15.87 10.05 -5.05
N LYS A 155 16.22 11.13 -4.34
CA LYS A 155 17.60 11.51 -4.10
C LYS A 155 18.35 10.42 -3.33
N HIS A 156 17.74 9.89 -2.27
CA HIS A 156 18.30 8.78 -1.50
C HIS A 156 18.52 7.52 -2.35
N LEU A 157 17.54 7.12 -3.18
CA LEU A 157 17.67 5.99 -4.09
C LEU A 157 18.73 6.21 -5.17
N GLN A 158 18.85 7.42 -5.70
CA GLN A 158 19.92 7.78 -6.64
C GLN A 158 21.29 7.73 -5.98
N ASP A 159 21.42 8.20 -4.75
CA ASP A 159 22.67 8.12 -3.98
C ASP A 159 23.01 6.66 -3.66
N MET A 160 22.02 5.82 -3.34
CA MET A 160 22.19 4.36 -3.20
C MET A 160 22.62 3.69 -4.51
N GLN A 161 22.04 4.08 -5.65
CA GLN A 161 22.44 3.58 -6.96
C GLN A 161 23.87 4.01 -7.32
N ARG A 162 24.29 5.23 -6.95
CA ARG A 162 25.67 5.70 -7.12
C ARG A 162 26.63 4.91 -6.25
N LYS A 163 26.32 4.71 -4.96
CA LYS A 163 27.10 3.87 -4.05
C LYS A 163 27.24 2.45 -4.62
N ALA A 164 26.16 1.86 -5.12
CA ALA A 164 26.15 0.49 -5.66
C ALA A 164 27.09 0.28 -6.84
N LYS A 165 27.43 1.35 -7.59
CA LYS A 165 28.38 1.30 -8.72
C LYS A 165 29.85 1.39 -8.29
N VAL A 166 30.12 1.80 -7.05
CA VAL A 166 31.48 1.86 -6.51
C VAL A 166 31.80 0.49 -5.94
N ASP A 167 32.81 -0.19 -6.46
CA ASP A 167 33.26 -1.45 -5.88
C ASP A 167 33.93 -1.20 -4.52
N VAL A 168 33.52 -1.94 -3.50
CA VAL A 168 34.12 -1.88 -2.17
C VAL A 168 35.18 -2.97 -2.08
N THR A 169 36.44 -2.56 -1.98
CA THR A 169 37.57 -3.48 -1.78
C THR A 169 37.80 -3.71 -0.30
N PHE A 170 37.63 -4.96 0.13
CA PHE A 170 37.99 -5.39 1.47
C PHE A 170 39.47 -5.82 1.46
N GLY A 171 40.27 -5.31 2.40
CA GLY A 171 41.69 -5.65 2.51
C GLY A 171 41.90 -7.15 2.77
N PRO A 172 43.10 -7.71 2.52
CA PRO A 172 43.35 -9.14 2.69
C PRO A 172 42.99 -9.63 4.11
N VAL A 173 42.32 -10.79 4.19
CA VAL A 173 41.76 -11.38 5.42
C VAL A 173 42.81 -11.54 6.55
N VAL A 174 44.09 -11.59 6.22
CA VAL A 174 45.20 -11.87 7.16
C VAL A 174 46.00 -10.62 7.56
N SER A 175 45.72 -9.43 7.01
CA SER A 175 46.50 -8.23 7.35
C SER A 175 45.96 -7.49 8.58
N ALA A 176 46.70 -7.54 9.68
CA ALA A 176 46.49 -6.74 10.89
C ALA A 176 46.90 -5.25 10.75
N ALA A 177 47.02 -4.73 9.53
CA ALA A 177 47.29 -3.32 9.32
C ALA A 177 45.97 -2.53 9.43
N PRO A 178 45.93 -1.38 10.13
CA PRO A 178 44.75 -0.53 10.20
C PRO A 178 44.57 0.20 8.86
N ALA A 179 44.23 -0.54 7.81
CA ALA A 179 43.61 0.05 6.64
C ALA A 179 42.20 0.49 7.06
N LEU A 180 41.83 1.72 6.68
CA LEU A 180 40.53 2.31 6.97
C LEU A 180 39.43 1.30 6.61
N GLU A 181 38.75 0.74 7.61
CA GLU A 181 37.71 -0.25 7.38
C GLU A 181 36.55 0.40 6.61
N PRO A 182 36.05 -0.22 5.52
CA PRO A 182 34.86 0.28 4.84
C PRO A 182 33.69 0.38 5.82
N GLU A 183 32.95 1.49 5.79
CA GLU A 183 31.82 1.74 6.71
C GLU A 183 30.79 0.58 6.67
N VAL A 184 30.53 0.02 5.49
CA VAL A 184 29.67 -1.15 5.32
C VAL A 184 30.17 -2.39 6.07
N LEU A 185 31.49 -2.61 6.14
CA LEU A 185 32.05 -3.75 6.88
C LEU A 185 31.83 -3.58 8.38
N GLY A 186 32.05 -2.37 8.89
CA GLY A 186 31.83 -2.02 10.29
C GLY A 186 30.38 -2.20 10.70
N ASP A 187 29.44 -1.71 9.89
CA ASP A 187 28.00 -1.83 10.14
C ASP A 187 27.53 -3.29 10.07
N VAL A 188 27.99 -4.05 9.06
CA VAL A 188 27.66 -5.49 8.95
C VAL A 188 28.24 -6.25 10.13
N ARG A 189 29.48 -5.96 10.54
CA ARG A 189 30.10 -6.59 11.70
C ARG A 189 29.32 -6.26 12.98
N ALA A 190 28.89 -5.03 13.17
CA ALA A 190 28.05 -4.62 14.30
C ALA A 190 26.70 -5.36 14.31
N ALA A 191 26.04 -5.52 13.15
CA ALA A 191 24.81 -6.30 13.05
C ALA A 191 25.04 -7.80 13.35
N CYS A 192 26.16 -8.36 12.89
CA CYS A 192 26.57 -9.73 13.19
C CYS A 192 26.91 -9.93 14.68
N THR A 193 27.57 -8.98 15.34
CA THR A 193 27.88 -9.06 16.78
C THR A 193 26.61 -8.94 17.61
N LEU A 194 25.67 -8.04 17.28
CA LEU A 194 24.36 -7.96 17.92
C LEU A 194 23.58 -9.28 17.79
N ARG A 195 23.60 -9.90 16.60
CA ARG A 195 22.99 -11.23 16.41
C ARG A 195 23.68 -12.29 17.26
N THR A 196 24.99 -12.26 17.36
CA THR A 196 25.77 -13.21 18.17
C THR A 196 25.45 -13.04 19.66
N GLN A 197 25.37 -11.81 20.16
CA GLN A 197 24.95 -11.50 21.53
C GLN A 197 23.53 -11.98 21.82
N PHE A 198 22.60 -11.74 20.90
CA PHE A 198 21.23 -12.27 21.01
C PHE A 198 21.23 -13.80 21.12
N LEU A 199 21.97 -14.50 20.26
CA LEU A 199 22.08 -15.96 20.32
C LEU A 199 22.78 -16.46 21.58
N GLN A 200 23.81 -15.78 22.09
CA GLN A 200 24.47 -16.11 23.35
C GLN A 200 23.53 -15.93 24.55
N ASN A 201 22.69 -14.89 24.55
CA ASN A 201 21.67 -14.70 25.59
C ASN A 201 20.65 -15.83 25.60
N LEU A 202 20.34 -16.44 24.45
CA LEU A 202 19.48 -17.62 24.36
C LEU A 202 20.19 -18.91 24.83
N LEU A 203 21.50 -19.02 24.59
CA LEU A 203 22.28 -20.23 24.86
C LEU A 203 22.85 -20.30 26.28
N THR A 204 23.04 -19.17 26.96
CA THR A 204 23.54 -19.15 28.34
C THR A 204 22.51 -19.83 29.25
N PRO A 205 22.77 -21.04 29.78
CA PRO A 205 21.83 -21.70 30.67
C PRO A 205 21.69 -20.83 31.91
N ARG A 206 20.46 -20.46 32.27
CA ARG A 206 20.13 -19.64 33.44
C ARG A 206 20.69 -20.34 34.69
N ALA A 207 21.93 -20.03 35.02
CA ALA A 207 22.67 -20.72 36.06
C ALA A 207 22.03 -20.35 37.40
N ARG A 208 21.41 -21.36 38.03
CA ARG A 208 21.16 -21.51 39.46
C ARG A 208 20.78 -20.25 40.23
N GLY A 209 19.54 -20.23 40.72
CA GLY A 209 19.18 -19.40 41.86
C GLY A 209 17.88 -18.68 41.61
N GLY A 210 16.83 -19.13 42.28
CA GLY A 210 15.51 -18.57 42.14
C GLY A 210 15.46 -17.07 42.41
N SER A 211 14.70 -16.36 41.59
CA SER A 211 13.82 -15.34 42.11
C SER A 211 12.61 -15.23 41.20
N ILE A 212 11.48 -15.05 41.87
CA ILE A 212 10.12 -15.00 41.38
C ILE A 212 9.99 -13.87 40.35
N LEU A 213 9.36 -14.18 39.21
CA LEU A 213 8.72 -13.27 38.25
C LEU A 213 9.23 -11.81 38.27
N SER A 214 10.30 -11.52 37.53
CA SER A 214 10.79 -10.16 37.28
C SER A 214 11.05 -10.00 35.77
N PRO A 215 10.77 -8.83 35.15
CA PRO A 215 10.44 -8.71 33.73
C PRO A 215 11.67 -8.95 32.86
N CYS A 216 11.84 -10.21 32.46
CA CYS A 216 13.00 -10.70 31.72
C CYS A 216 12.66 -11.07 30.27
N ASP A 217 11.37 -11.27 29.97
CA ASP A 217 10.90 -11.49 28.59
C ASP A 217 11.09 -10.23 27.72
N ASP A 218 11.05 -9.05 28.35
CA ASP A 218 11.31 -7.77 27.67
C ASP A 218 12.74 -7.69 27.12
N HIS A 219 13.75 -8.24 27.81
CA HIS A 219 15.14 -8.12 27.37
C HIS A 219 15.43 -8.88 26.08
N VAL A 220 14.92 -10.11 25.93
CA VAL A 220 15.07 -10.89 24.70
C VAL A 220 14.33 -10.20 23.55
N GLY A 221 13.12 -9.70 23.81
CA GLY A 221 12.35 -8.91 22.85
C GLY A 221 13.08 -7.64 22.42
N THR A 222 13.62 -6.87 23.36
CA THR A 222 14.38 -5.64 23.06
C THR A 222 15.67 -5.91 22.32
N SER A 223 16.40 -6.98 22.65
CA SER A 223 17.64 -7.36 21.96
C SER A 223 17.35 -7.79 20.52
N TYR A 224 16.27 -8.55 20.30
CA TYR A 224 15.80 -8.91 18.97
C TYR A 224 15.39 -7.68 18.15
N GLN A 225 14.63 -6.76 18.75
CA GLN A 225 14.23 -5.51 18.10
C GLN A 225 15.42 -4.62 17.77
N GLN A 226 16.39 -4.47 18.69
CA GLN A 226 17.63 -3.72 18.44
C GLN A 226 18.42 -4.32 17.26
N TRP A 227 18.51 -5.65 17.17
CA TRP A 227 19.14 -6.31 16.04
C TRP A 227 18.38 -6.04 14.73
N LEU A 228 17.05 -6.18 14.71
CA LEU A 228 16.24 -5.90 13.52
C LEU A 228 16.36 -4.44 13.07
N THR A 229 16.25 -3.48 13.99
CA THR A 229 16.43 -2.05 13.68
C THR A 229 17.82 -1.78 13.11
N SER A 230 18.87 -2.43 13.65
CA SER A 230 20.22 -2.32 13.09
C SER A 230 20.29 -2.84 11.65
N VAL A 231 19.68 -4.00 11.36
CA VAL A 231 19.63 -4.56 9.99
C VAL A 231 18.83 -3.66 9.04
N GLU A 232 17.70 -3.10 9.48
CA GLU A 232 16.90 -2.16 8.69
C GLU A 232 17.72 -0.91 8.35
N THR A 233 18.38 -0.31 9.34
CA THR A 233 19.24 0.87 9.11
C THR A 233 20.38 0.56 8.13
N LEU A 234 21.00 -0.61 8.25
CA LEU A 234 22.06 -1.08 7.37
C LEU A 234 21.57 -1.22 5.92
N LEU A 235 20.41 -1.83 5.70
CA LEU A 235 19.82 -2.00 4.36
C LEU A 235 19.35 -0.67 3.75
N THR A 236 19.03 0.33 4.58
CA THR A 236 18.73 1.69 4.08
C THR A 236 19.99 2.48 3.71
N ASN A 237 21.12 2.24 4.39
CA ASN A 237 22.33 3.05 4.21
C ASN A 237 23.29 2.51 3.14
N HIS A 238 23.26 1.19 2.89
CA HIS A 238 24.22 0.48 2.05
C HIS A 238 23.56 -0.38 0.95
N PRO A 239 24.12 -0.40 -0.28
CA PRO A 239 23.65 -1.28 -1.35
C PRO A 239 23.71 -2.76 -0.98
N ALA A 240 22.71 -3.54 -1.40
CA ALA A 240 22.64 -4.98 -1.13
C ALA A 240 23.89 -5.76 -1.58
N GLY A 241 24.49 -5.38 -2.72
CA GLY A 241 25.74 -6.00 -3.19
C GLY A 241 26.93 -5.78 -2.26
N HIS A 242 27.04 -4.59 -1.65
CA HIS A 242 28.10 -4.28 -0.68
C HIS A 242 27.90 -5.04 0.62
N VAL A 243 26.66 -5.14 1.08
CA VAL A 243 26.29 -5.92 2.28
C VAL A 243 26.63 -7.39 2.08
N LEU A 244 26.31 -7.95 0.90
CA LEU A 244 26.63 -9.33 0.57
C LEU A 244 28.15 -9.56 0.56
N ALA A 245 28.91 -8.69 -0.10
CA ALA A 245 30.36 -8.80 -0.17
C ALA A 245 31.02 -8.66 1.22
N ALA A 246 30.51 -7.79 2.08
CA ALA A 246 30.95 -7.66 3.47
C ALA A 246 30.63 -8.92 4.29
N LEU A 247 29.45 -9.53 4.10
CA LEU A 247 29.10 -10.81 4.75
C LEU A 247 29.99 -11.95 4.27
N GLU A 248 30.30 -12.03 2.97
CA GLU A 248 31.23 -13.01 2.40
C GLU A 248 32.63 -12.82 2.97
N TYR A 249 33.09 -11.57 3.10
CA TYR A 249 34.37 -11.24 3.73
C TYR A 249 34.44 -11.69 5.19
N LEU A 250 33.44 -11.33 6.01
CA LEU A 250 33.38 -11.74 7.42
C LEU A 250 33.28 -13.28 7.56
N ALA A 251 32.58 -13.95 6.65
CA ALA A 251 32.51 -15.40 6.64
C ALA A 251 33.89 -16.02 6.35
N ALA A 252 34.65 -15.48 5.38
CA ALA A 252 36.01 -15.91 5.10
C ALA A 252 36.98 -15.60 6.26
N GLU A 253 36.82 -14.45 6.92
CA GLU A 253 37.55 -14.07 8.14
C GLU A 253 37.32 -15.10 9.25
N ARG A 254 36.06 -15.43 9.56
CA ARG A 254 35.72 -16.44 10.55
C ARG A 254 36.20 -17.83 10.16
N GLU A 255 36.14 -18.18 8.88
CA GLU A 255 36.67 -19.45 8.39
C GLU A 255 38.18 -19.54 8.62
N SER A 256 38.93 -18.46 8.34
CA SER A 256 40.37 -18.38 8.61
C SER A 256 40.70 -18.44 10.10
N GLU A 257 39.91 -17.78 10.95
CA GLU A 257 40.05 -17.83 12.41
C GLU A 257 39.82 -19.26 12.92
N ILE A 258 38.74 -19.92 12.49
CA ILE A 258 38.46 -21.33 12.83
C ILE A 258 39.59 -22.23 12.37
N ARG A 259 40.09 -22.07 11.13
CA ARG A 259 41.27 -22.81 10.66
C ARG A 259 42.48 -22.54 11.55
N SER A 260 42.77 -21.30 11.90
CA SER A 260 43.91 -20.95 12.75
C SER A 260 43.79 -21.55 14.16
N LEU A 261 42.59 -21.59 14.75
CA LEU A 261 42.34 -22.26 16.03
C LEU A 261 42.47 -23.79 15.91
N CYS A 262 42.08 -24.37 14.78
CA CYS A 262 42.32 -25.79 14.51
C CYS A 262 43.81 -26.12 14.32
N TYR A 263 44.65 -25.15 13.92
CA TYR A 263 46.06 -25.38 13.58
C TYR A 263 47.07 -24.73 14.56
N GLY A 264 46.65 -23.90 15.51
CA GLY A 264 47.54 -22.99 16.23
C GLY A 264 47.21 -22.77 17.71
N ASP A 265 47.61 -23.75 18.52
CA ASP A 265 48.24 -23.51 19.83
C ASP A 265 49.25 -24.65 20.09
N GLY A 266 50.54 -24.34 20.01
CA GLY A 266 51.64 -25.26 20.35
C GLY A 266 52.33 -25.97 19.18
N LEU A 267 53.34 -25.32 18.58
CA LEU A 267 54.67 -25.86 18.23
C LEU A 267 55.46 -24.73 17.54
N LYS A 268 55.78 -23.68 18.30
CA LYS A 268 56.80 -22.72 17.87
C LYS A 268 58.17 -23.29 18.23
N GLU A 269 58.89 -23.64 17.18
CA GLU A 269 60.33 -23.83 17.13
C GLU A 269 61.05 -22.62 17.75
N GLU A 270 61.48 -22.74 18.99
CA GLU A 270 62.69 -22.05 19.45
C GLU A 270 63.43 -22.99 20.38
N GLU A 271 64.63 -23.33 19.93
CA GLU A 271 65.59 -24.26 20.51
C GLU A 271 66.01 -23.81 21.92
N LEU A 272 65.23 -24.17 22.94
CA LEU A 272 65.69 -24.19 24.33
C LEU A 272 65.31 -25.53 24.97
N SER A 273 66.31 -26.41 24.92
CA SER A 273 66.54 -27.61 25.71
C SER A 273 65.50 -27.94 26.80
N ARG A 274 64.83 -29.12 26.63
CA ARG A 274 64.43 -30.12 27.67
C ARG A 274 63.03 -30.73 27.42
N PRO A 275 62.79 -32.01 27.74
CA PRO A 275 63.56 -33.22 27.52
C PRO A 275 62.82 -34.17 26.54
N GLN A 276 63.59 -35.08 25.94
CA GLN A 276 63.15 -36.14 25.05
C GLN A 276 61.99 -36.96 25.65
N ALA A 277 60.84 -36.97 24.97
CA ALA A 277 59.89 -38.08 25.01
C ALA A 277 59.47 -38.36 23.55
N PRO A 278 59.47 -39.62 23.13
CA PRO A 278 60.04 -39.99 21.85
C PRO A 278 59.02 -39.95 20.71
N GLU A 279 59.56 -39.66 19.54
CA GLU A 279 58.96 -39.91 18.24
C GLU A 279 58.43 -41.35 18.15
N SER A 280 57.12 -41.50 18.11
CA SER A 280 56.48 -42.69 17.55
C SER A 280 55.59 -42.25 16.39
N SER A 281 56.25 -41.90 15.30
CA SER A 281 55.68 -42.03 13.97
C SER A 281 55.20 -43.48 13.78
N ASN A 282 53.98 -43.62 13.25
CA ASN A 282 53.37 -44.86 12.76
C ASN A 282 52.87 -45.87 13.82
N SER A 283 51.73 -45.57 14.44
CA SER A 283 50.64 -46.55 14.42
C SER A 283 49.31 -45.81 14.53
N SER A 284 48.57 -45.74 13.43
CA SER A 284 47.11 -45.77 13.52
C SER A 284 46.80 -46.98 14.39
N GLN A 285 46.46 -46.78 15.66
CA GLN A 285 45.87 -47.80 16.50
C GLN A 285 44.51 -48.11 15.86
N VAL A 286 44.55 -48.91 14.81
CA VAL A 286 43.41 -49.68 14.31
C VAL A 286 42.88 -50.32 15.57
N LEU A 287 41.70 -49.89 16.01
CA LEU A 287 41.04 -50.53 17.14
C LEU A 287 41.08 -52.03 16.82
N PRO A 288 41.63 -52.87 17.72
CA PRO A 288 41.71 -54.29 17.45
C PRO A 288 40.33 -54.78 17.07
N SER A 289 40.26 -55.55 15.97
CA SER A 289 39.00 -56.11 15.53
C SER A 289 38.38 -56.93 16.67
N THR A 290 37.06 -57.06 16.69
CA THR A 290 36.37 -57.96 17.64
C THR A 290 37.00 -59.35 17.62
N VAL A 291 37.47 -59.80 16.46
CA VAL A 291 38.21 -61.05 16.29
C VAL A 291 39.54 -61.05 17.06
N HIS A 292 40.33 -59.97 16.98
CA HIS A 292 41.59 -59.86 17.71
C HIS A 292 41.38 -59.87 19.23
N LEU A 293 40.39 -59.12 19.72
CA LEU A 293 40.02 -59.12 21.15
C LEU A 293 39.58 -60.50 21.63
N ILE A 294 38.81 -61.23 20.81
CA ILE A 294 38.39 -62.60 21.11
C ILE A 294 39.61 -63.53 21.13
N GLN A 295 40.52 -63.42 20.16
CA GLN A 295 41.75 -64.22 20.10
C GLN A 295 42.68 -63.94 21.28
N GLU A 296 42.87 -62.68 21.66
CA GLU A 296 43.64 -62.29 22.84
C GLU A 296 43.01 -62.86 24.12
N GLY A 297 41.68 -62.78 24.25
CA GLY A 297 40.93 -63.41 25.32
C GLY A 297 41.17 -64.92 25.38
N TRP A 298 41.14 -65.61 24.25
CA TRP A 298 41.44 -67.04 24.16
C TRP A 298 42.89 -67.38 24.51
N GLN A 299 43.85 -66.55 24.10
CA GLN A 299 45.26 -66.72 24.46
C GLN A 299 45.46 -66.58 25.98
N ALA A 300 44.81 -65.60 26.61
CA ALA A 300 44.84 -65.43 28.05
C ALA A 300 44.23 -66.63 28.79
N VAL A 301 43.10 -67.16 28.31
CA VAL A 301 42.49 -68.39 28.85
C VAL A 301 43.44 -69.58 28.69
N GLY A 302 44.06 -69.73 27.52
CA GLY A 302 45.07 -70.77 27.25
C GLY A 302 46.25 -70.70 28.23
N ALA A 303 46.77 -69.51 28.50
CA ALA A 303 47.84 -69.29 29.47
C ALA A 303 47.43 -69.64 30.91
N LEU A 304 46.20 -69.36 31.32
CA LEU A 304 45.68 -69.75 32.63
C LEU A 304 45.53 -71.27 32.76
N VAL A 305 45.12 -71.95 31.69
CA VAL A 305 45.00 -73.41 31.66
C VAL A 305 46.36 -74.09 31.78
N THR A 306 47.39 -73.58 31.12
CA THR A 306 48.76 -74.11 31.23
C THR A 306 49.37 -73.83 32.62
N GLN A 307 49.09 -72.68 33.22
CA GLN A 307 49.46 -72.42 34.62
C GLN A 307 48.76 -73.37 35.58
N ARG A 308 47.46 -73.65 35.37
CA ARG A 308 46.71 -74.61 36.19
C ARG A 308 47.31 -76.01 36.10
N SER A 309 47.68 -76.48 34.92
CA SER A 309 48.28 -77.82 34.77
C SER A 309 49.65 -77.92 35.46
N ALA A 310 50.48 -76.86 35.40
CA ALA A 310 51.74 -76.79 36.13
C ALA A 310 51.53 -76.80 37.67
N LEU A 311 50.55 -76.05 38.18
CA LEU A 311 50.23 -76.03 39.61
C LEU A 311 49.68 -77.39 40.10
N LEU A 312 48.91 -78.09 39.26
CA LEU A 312 48.40 -79.42 39.58
C LEU A 312 49.51 -80.47 39.66
N SER A 313 50.51 -80.42 38.77
CA SER A 313 51.64 -81.34 38.82
C SER A 313 52.53 -81.08 40.05
N GLU A 314 52.78 -79.81 40.38
CA GLU A 314 53.51 -79.43 41.60
C GLU A 314 52.76 -79.90 42.86
N ARG A 315 51.44 -79.73 42.92
CA ARG A 315 50.59 -80.25 43.99
C ARG A 315 50.73 -81.76 44.13
N GLN A 316 50.72 -82.51 43.04
CA GLN A 316 50.89 -83.98 43.08
C GLN A 316 52.24 -84.37 43.67
N VAL A 317 53.33 -83.69 43.28
CA VAL A 317 54.68 -83.92 43.81
C VAL A 317 54.74 -83.64 45.31
N LEU A 318 54.21 -82.49 45.76
CA LEU A 318 54.17 -82.12 47.17
C LEU A 318 53.30 -83.08 47.99
N THR A 319 52.15 -83.50 47.46
CA THR A 319 51.27 -84.50 48.09
C THR A 319 52.00 -85.83 48.26
N GLY A 320 52.72 -86.29 47.23
CA GLY A 320 53.52 -87.52 47.31
C GLY A 320 54.69 -87.40 48.30
N ARG A 321 55.29 -86.22 48.46
CA ARG A 321 56.32 -85.97 49.47
C ARG A 321 55.75 -86.00 50.89
N LEU A 322 54.59 -85.40 51.11
CA LEU A 322 53.88 -85.47 52.40
C LEU A 322 53.51 -86.92 52.76
N GLN A 323 53.02 -87.72 51.81
CA GLN A 323 52.73 -89.13 52.05
C GLN A 323 53.97 -89.93 52.44
N ARG A 324 55.12 -89.67 51.79
CA ARG A 324 56.40 -90.27 52.17
C ARG A 324 56.83 -89.91 53.59
N LEU A 325 56.74 -88.63 53.97
CA LEU A 325 57.05 -88.18 55.33
C LEU A 325 56.13 -88.81 56.38
N VAL A 326 54.83 -88.94 56.07
CA VAL A 326 53.86 -89.64 56.93
C VAL A 326 54.26 -91.10 57.13
N GLU A 327 54.73 -91.79 56.08
CA GLU A 327 55.16 -93.17 56.14
C GLU A 327 56.49 -93.33 56.92
N GLU A 328 57.42 -92.39 56.77
CA GLU A 328 58.66 -92.34 57.57
C GLU A 328 58.36 -92.21 59.07
N VAL A 329 57.45 -91.31 59.46
CA VAL A 329 57.05 -91.16 60.87
C VAL A 329 56.39 -92.42 61.43
N LYS A 330 55.63 -93.17 60.61
CA LYS A 330 55.07 -94.47 61.04
C LYS A 330 56.14 -95.52 61.33
N ARG A 331 57.27 -95.49 60.60
CA ARG A 331 58.39 -96.44 60.71
C ARG A 331 59.33 -96.17 61.88
N LEU A 332 59.39 -94.94 62.41
CA LEU A 332 60.24 -94.60 63.56
C LEU A 332 59.82 -95.37 64.82
N LEU A 333 60.80 -95.87 65.59
CA LEU A 333 60.65 -96.56 66.89
C LEU A 333 60.32 -95.56 68.02
N LEU A 334 59.23 -94.81 67.84
CA LEU A 334 58.71 -93.82 68.79
C LEU A 334 57.58 -94.43 69.62
N GLY A 335 57.32 -93.89 70.82
CA GLY A 335 56.15 -94.25 71.62
C GLY A 335 54.85 -94.08 70.82
N SER A 336 53.82 -94.89 71.08
CA SER A 336 52.55 -94.80 70.35
C SER A 336 51.88 -93.42 70.49
N SER A 337 52.11 -92.73 71.62
CA SER A 337 51.68 -91.35 71.86
C SER A 337 52.45 -90.36 71.00
N GLU A 338 53.79 -90.41 71.02
CA GLU A 338 54.67 -89.52 70.25
C GLU A 338 54.42 -89.60 68.75
N ARG A 339 54.26 -90.81 68.18
CA ARG A 339 53.93 -90.99 66.76
C ARG A 339 52.60 -90.35 66.39
N LYS A 340 51.56 -90.52 67.22
CA LYS A 340 50.25 -89.90 66.99
C LYS A 340 50.37 -88.38 67.00
N VAL A 341 51.11 -87.81 67.94
CA VAL A 341 51.34 -86.37 68.04
C VAL A 341 52.04 -85.83 66.79
N LEU A 342 53.11 -86.48 66.32
CA LEU A 342 53.82 -86.07 65.10
C LEU A 342 52.94 -86.17 63.85
N LEU A 343 52.19 -87.25 63.70
CA LEU A 343 51.26 -87.43 62.57
C LEU A 343 50.14 -86.36 62.58
N LEU A 344 49.59 -86.05 63.76
CA LEU A 344 48.61 -84.98 63.92
C LEU A 344 49.23 -83.61 63.64
N GLY A 345 50.47 -83.36 64.08
CA GLY A 345 51.21 -82.14 63.82
C GLY A 345 51.47 -81.91 62.33
N LEU A 346 51.94 -82.93 61.61
CA LEU A 346 52.14 -82.87 60.16
C LEU A 346 50.84 -82.60 59.42
N ARG A 347 49.76 -83.32 59.76
CA ARG A 347 48.42 -83.07 59.18
C ARG A 347 47.91 -81.66 59.47
N HIS A 348 48.07 -81.19 60.70
CA HIS A 348 47.69 -79.84 61.09
C HIS A 348 48.47 -78.78 60.30
N SER A 349 49.78 -78.95 60.14
CA SER A 349 50.61 -78.03 59.33
C SER A 349 50.23 -78.03 57.85
N GLY A 350 49.89 -79.18 57.28
CA GLY A 350 49.40 -79.28 55.89
C GLY A 350 48.08 -78.56 55.69
N LEU A 351 47.10 -78.82 56.57
CA LEU A 351 45.81 -78.13 56.56
C LEU A 351 45.95 -76.62 56.78
N LEU A 352 46.86 -76.19 57.66
CA LEU A 352 47.13 -74.77 57.89
C LEU A 352 47.74 -74.10 56.65
N ALA A 353 48.64 -74.78 55.95
CA ALA A 353 49.23 -74.28 54.71
C ALA A 353 48.17 -74.19 53.58
N GLU A 354 47.30 -75.20 53.45
CA GLU A 354 46.18 -75.18 52.51
C GLU A 354 45.19 -74.04 52.81
N LEU A 355 44.82 -73.84 54.08
CA LEU A 355 43.93 -72.75 54.48
C LEU A 355 44.56 -71.38 54.14
N LYS A 356 45.85 -71.19 54.43
CA LYS A 356 46.58 -69.96 54.06
C LYS A 356 46.60 -69.73 52.55
N ALA A 357 46.87 -70.77 51.76
CA ALA A 357 46.87 -70.67 50.30
C ALA A 357 45.48 -70.35 49.74
N LEU A 358 44.43 -70.99 50.25
CA LEU A 358 43.04 -70.71 49.87
C LEU A 358 42.64 -69.27 50.24
N HIS A 359 43.07 -68.79 51.41
CA HIS A 359 42.80 -67.42 51.83
C HIS A 359 43.54 -66.38 50.96
N ALA A 360 44.79 -66.66 50.58
CA ALA A 360 45.53 -65.81 49.64
C ALA A 360 44.85 -65.77 48.26
N GLN A 361 44.45 -66.94 47.74
CA GLN A 361 43.74 -67.03 46.45
C GLN A 361 42.37 -66.34 46.50
N SER A 362 41.63 -66.46 47.59
CA SER A 362 40.34 -65.75 47.72
C SER A 362 40.53 -64.25 47.71
N GLN A 363 41.56 -63.73 48.40
CA GLN A 363 41.89 -62.30 48.40
C GLN A 363 42.33 -61.80 47.01
N GLU A 364 43.17 -62.56 46.31
CA GLU A 364 43.59 -62.25 44.94
C GLU A 364 42.38 -62.21 43.99
N LEU A 365 41.50 -63.21 44.05
CA LEU A 365 40.28 -63.26 43.26
C LEU A 365 39.33 -62.10 43.58
N GLU A 366 39.11 -61.78 44.86
CA GLU A 366 38.31 -60.62 45.27
C GLU A 366 38.89 -59.32 44.71
N SER A 367 40.21 -59.14 44.78
CA SER A 367 40.88 -57.96 44.23
C SER A 367 40.74 -57.85 42.71
N ALA A 368 40.94 -58.96 41.98
CA ALA A 368 40.81 -59.02 40.53
C ALA A 368 39.36 -58.81 40.07
N VAL A 369 38.39 -59.37 40.81
CA VAL A 369 36.96 -59.13 40.60
C VAL A 369 36.64 -57.65 40.83
N GLY A 370 37.15 -57.03 41.91
CA GLY A 370 36.97 -55.60 42.16
C GLY A 370 37.50 -54.72 41.04
N GLN A 371 38.73 -54.99 40.56
CA GLN A 371 39.33 -54.28 39.43
C GLN A 371 38.54 -54.45 38.13
N ARG A 372 38.09 -55.67 37.81
CA ARG A 372 37.25 -55.93 36.62
C ARG A 372 35.93 -55.20 36.68
N HIS A 373 35.28 -55.14 37.85
CA HIS A 373 34.05 -54.37 38.02
C HIS A 373 34.24 -52.87 37.80
N LEU A 374 35.38 -52.30 38.21
CA LEU A 374 35.72 -50.90 37.93
C LEU A 374 35.89 -50.65 36.42
N LEU A 375 36.67 -51.49 35.74
CA LEU A 375 36.88 -51.40 34.29
C LEU A 375 35.55 -51.54 33.50
N LEU A 376 34.67 -52.44 33.91
CA LEU A 376 33.35 -52.60 33.30
C LEU A 376 32.49 -51.34 33.48
N ARG A 377 32.50 -50.71 34.66
CA ARG A 377 31.79 -49.45 34.89
C ARG A 377 32.33 -48.32 34.01
N GLU A 378 33.64 -48.22 33.89
CA GLU A 378 34.28 -47.23 33.01
C GLU A 378 33.93 -47.45 31.53
N LEU A 379 33.93 -48.70 31.07
CA LEU A 379 33.54 -49.05 29.71
C LEU A 379 32.06 -48.76 29.45
N GLN A 380 31.17 -49.07 30.41
CA GLN A 380 29.75 -48.71 30.33
C GLN A 380 29.55 -47.19 30.27
N ALA A 381 30.27 -46.42 31.08
CA ALA A 381 30.24 -44.96 31.05
C ALA A 381 30.79 -44.40 29.72
N LYS A 382 31.86 -44.98 29.16
CA LYS A 382 32.37 -44.64 27.82
C LYS A 382 31.32 -44.93 26.74
N ARG A 383 30.68 -46.10 26.78
CA ARG A 383 29.60 -46.48 25.84
C ARG A 383 28.42 -45.52 25.92
N GLN A 384 27.97 -45.15 27.11
CA GLN A 384 26.87 -44.18 27.27
C GLN A 384 27.24 -42.80 26.71
N ARG A 385 28.45 -42.31 26.96
CA ARG A 385 28.95 -41.07 26.36
C ARG A 385 28.95 -41.13 24.84
N ILE A 386 29.41 -42.22 24.23
CA ILE A 386 29.41 -42.40 22.77
C ILE A 386 27.98 -42.37 22.21
N LEU A 387 27.03 -43.01 22.89
CA LEU A 387 25.62 -43.00 22.47
C LEU A 387 25.00 -41.59 22.55
N GLN A 388 25.26 -40.85 23.63
CA GLN A 388 24.81 -39.47 23.78
C GLN A 388 25.41 -38.57 22.71
N TRP A 389 26.71 -38.72 22.42
CA TRP A 389 27.38 -37.98 21.34
C TRP A 389 26.78 -38.30 19.98
N ARG A 390 26.47 -39.57 19.69
CA ARG A 390 25.80 -39.96 18.44
C ARG A 390 24.45 -39.28 18.29
N GLN A 391 23.61 -39.28 19.33
CA GLN A 391 22.31 -38.60 19.31
C GLN A 391 22.46 -37.09 19.06
N LEU A 392 23.39 -36.44 19.76
CA LEU A 392 23.66 -35.01 19.56
C LEU A 392 24.13 -34.69 18.14
N VAL A 393 24.95 -35.57 17.53
CA VAL A 393 25.39 -35.42 16.13
C VAL A 393 24.22 -35.62 15.17
N GLU A 394 23.35 -36.60 15.40
CA GLU A 394 22.15 -36.84 14.59
C GLU A 394 21.18 -35.64 14.65
N ASP A 395 20.92 -35.10 15.85
CA ASP A 395 20.08 -33.91 16.05
C ASP A 395 20.65 -32.68 15.34
N ARG A 396 21.96 -32.44 15.46
CA ARG A 396 22.64 -31.35 14.76
C ARG A 396 22.60 -31.53 13.24
N GLN A 397 22.78 -32.76 12.76
CA GLN A 397 22.72 -33.05 11.34
C GLN A 397 21.31 -32.79 10.78
N GLU A 398 20.25 -33.09 11.54
CA GLU A 398 18.88 -32.80 11.15
C GLU A 398 18.60 -31.29 11.13
N GLN A 399 19.07 -30.53 12.12
CA GLN A 399 18.99 -29.07 12.12
C GLN A 399 19.68 -28.46 10.89
N ILE A 400 20.87 -28.96 10.52
CA ILE A 400 21.59 -28.53 9.32
C ILE A 400 20.77 -28.85 8.05
N ARG A 401 20.15 -30.03 7.94
CA ARG A 401 19.30 -30.38 6.80
C ARG A 401 18.09 -29.44 6.68
N LEU A 402 17.44 -29.12 7.80
CA LEU A 402 16.32 -28.18 7.83
C LEU A 402 16.75 -26.78 7.38
N LEU A 403 17.92 -26.31 7.83
CA LEU A 403 18.48 -25.03 7.40
C LEU A 403 18.82 -25.02 5.90
N ILE A 404 19.42 -26.09 5.37
CA ILE A 404 19.71 -26.22 3.93
C ILE A 404 18.42 -26.17 3.12
N LYS A 405 17.36 -26.89 3.56
CA LYS A 405 16.04 -26.88 2.92
C LYS A 405 15.36 -25.51 3.01
N GLY A 406 15.45 -24.83 4.14
CA GLY A 406 14.93 -23.47 4.32
C GLY A 406 15.64 -22.46 3.43
N ASN A 407 16.97 -22.54 3.33
CA ASN A 407 17.78 -21.66 2.48
C ASN A 407 17.54 -21.92 0.98
N SER A 408 17.41 -23.18 0.55
CA SER A 408 17.09 -23.48 -0.85
C SER A 408 15.71 -22.99 -1.24
N ALA A 409 14.70 -23.16 -0.38
CA ALA A 409 13.36 -22.60 -0.57
C ALA A 409 13.39 -21.06 -0.65
N SER A 410 14.11 -20.41 0.27
CA SER A 410 14.27 -18.96 0.28
C SER A 410 14.97 -18.45 -0.99
N LYS A 411 16.03 -19.14 -1.43
CA LYS A 411 16.72 -18.83 -2.70
C LYS A 411 15.79 -18.94 -3.90
N THR A 412 14.96 -19.98 -3.98
CA THR A 412 13.98 -20.13 -5.08
C THR A 412 12.90 -19.05 -5.05
N ARG A 413 12.45 -18.60 -3.87
CA ARG A 413 11.50 -17.49 -3.76
C ARG A 413 12.14 -16.17 -4.17
N LEU A 414 13.38 -15.91 -3.73
CA LEU A 414 14.11 -14.71 -4.10
C LEU A 414 14.45 -14.65 -5.59
N SER A 415 14.72 -15.78 -6.23
CA SER A 415 14.92 -15.82 -7.68
C SER A 415 13.63 -15.60 -8.47
N ARG A 416 12.48 -16.07 -7.97
CA ARG A 416 11.17 -15.91 -8.62
C ARG A 416 10.53 -14.54 -8.38
N GLY A 417 10.76 -13.92 -7.22
CA GLY A 417 10.15 -12.64 -6.84
C GLY A 417 10.29 -11.53 -7.89
N PRO A 418 11.48 -11.30 -8.47
CA PRO A 418 11.65 -10.29 -9.53
C PRO A 418 10.85 -10.61 -10.79
N GLU A 419 10.85 -11.88 -11.22
CA GLU A 419 10.10 -12.33 -12.40
C GLU A 419 8.59 -12.19 -12.19
N GLU A 420 8.09 -12.53 -11.01
CA GLU A 420 6.68 -12.37 -10.64
C GLU A 420 6.26 -10.90 -10.60
N VAL A 421 7.11 -10.00 -10.06
CA VAL A 421 6.86 -8.55 -10.04
C VAL A 421 6.87 -7.98 -11.46
N LEU A 422 7.84 -8.35 -12.30
CA LEU A 422 7.90 -7.92 -13.69
C LEU A 422 6.69 -8.43 -14.48
N ALA A 423 6.30 -9.70 -14.31
CA ALA A 423 5.12 -10.26 -14.94
C ALA A 423 3.83 -9.52 -14.52
N LEU A 424 3.71 -9.14 -13.24
CA LEU A 424 2.57 -8.33 -12.77
C LEU A 424 2.58 -6.91 -13.38
N ILE A 425 3.74 -6.29 -13.51
CA ILE A 425 3.89 -4.98 -14.16
C ILE A 425 3.44 -5.09 -15.63
N ASP A 426 3.97 -6.07 -16.36
CA ASP A 426 3.68 -6.25 -17.79
C ASP A 426 2.23 -6.67 -18.06
N GLN A 427 1.62 -7.50 -17.20
CA GLN A 427 0.24 -7.96 -17.41
C GLN A 427 -0.83 -6.99 -16.92
N LYS A 428 -0.57 -6.23 -15.86
CA LYS A 428 -1.60 -5.40 -15.19
C LYS A 428 -1.32 -3.92 -15.34
N LEU A 429 -0.10 -3.48 -15.05
CA LEU A 429 0.22 -2.06 -14.97
C LEU A 429 0.40 -1.45 -16.36
N VAL A 430 1.20 -2.08 -17.23
CA VAL A 430 1.51 -1.59 -18.59
C VAL A 430 0.23 -1.43 -19.42
N PRO A 431 -0.65 -2.44 -19.56
CA PRO A 431 -1.85 -2.31 -20.40
C PRO A 431 -2.84 -1.28 -19.84
N THR A 432 -2.94 -1.18 -18.51
CA THR A 432 -3.79 -0.16 -17.87
C THR A 432 -3.24 1.23 -18.10
N SER A 433 -1.92 1.41 -18.00
CA SER A 433 -1.24 2.68 -18.30
C SER A 433 -1.43 3.09 -19.76
N GLU A 434 -1.25 2.15 -20.69
CA GLU A 434 -1.46 2.37 -22.12
C GLU A 434 -2.92 2.69 -22.48
N ALA A 435 -3.89 2.07 -21.79
CA ALA A 435 -5.31 2.37 -21.98
C ALA A 435 -5.70 3.74 -21.40
N VAL A 436 -5.12 4.14 -20.26
CA VAL A 436 -5.43 5.42 -19.58
C VAL A 436 -4.73 6.61 -20.23
N ALA A 437 -3.53 6.44 -20.78
CA ALA A 437 -2.77 7.51 -21.43
C ALA A 437 -3.56 8.29 -22.50
N PRO A 438 -4.15 7.66 -23.54
CA PRO A 438 -4.91 8.39 -24.57
C PRO A 438 -6.17 9.03 -24.00
N GLN A 439 -6.86 8.37 -23.06
CA GLN A 439 -8.04 8.94 -22.38
C GLN A 439 -7.68 10.19 -21.59
N SER A 440 -6.54 10.18 -20.89
CA SER A 440 -6.05 11.33 -20.12
C SER A 440 -5.64 12.49 -21.03
N GLN A 441 -5.04 12.20 -22.19
CA GLN A 441 -4.69 13.21 -23.18
C GLN A 441 -5.93 13.84 -23.82
N GLU A 442 -6.93 13.04 -24.13
CA GLU A 442 -8.20 13.52 -24.69
C GLU A 442 -8.97 14.38 -23.68
N LEU A 443 -9.05 13.95 -22.41
CA LEU A 443 -9.64 14.77 -21.35
C LEU A 443 -8.90 16.10 -21.17
N LEU A 444 -7.57 16.09 -21.21
CA LEU A 444 -6.77 17.31 -21.13
C LEU A 444 -7.03 18.24 -22.32
N ARG A 445 -7.22 17.68 -23.53
CA ARG A 445 -7.59 18.43 -24.73
C ARG A 445 -8.96 19.10 -24.55
N CYS A 446 -9.98 18.34 -24.11
CA CYS A 446 -11.32 18.86 -23.83
C CYS A 446 -11.30 19.97 -22.78
N LEU A 447 -10.57 19.79 -21.66
CA LEU A 447 -10.44 20.81 -20.62
C LEU A 447 -9.79 22.10 -21.14
N LYS A 448 -8.77 22.00 -21.98
CA LYS A 448 -8.12 23.16 -22.62
C LYS A 448 -9.08 23.91 -23.55
N GLU A 449 -9.95 23.18 -24.25
CA GLU A 449 -10.99 23.79 -25.10
C GLU A 449 -12.03 24.51 -24.23
N GLU A 450 -12.59 23.85 -23.22
CA GLU A 450 -13.55 24.45 -22.29
C GLU A 450 -13.00 25.72 -21.62
N ALA A 451 -11.76 25.68 -21.13
CA ALA A 451 -11.11 26.81 -20.48
C ALA A 451 -11.00 28.05 -21.40
N LYS A 452 -10.89 27.86 -22.72
CA LYS A 452 -10.89 28.99 -23.69
C LYS A 452 -12.27 29.64 -23.84
N HIS A 453 -13.35 28.88 -23.64
CA HIS A 453 -14.72 29.34 -23.85
C HIS A 453 -15.40 29.85 -22.59
N LEU A 454 -15.03 29.35 -21.41
CA LEU A 454 -15.59 29.73 -20.11
C LEU A 454 -15.61 31.26 -19.86
N PRO A 455 -14.56 32.03 -20.20
CA PRO A 455 -14.58 33.49 -20.03
C PRO A 455 -15.64 34.22 -20.87
N ARG A 456 -16.20 33.57 -21.91
CA ARG A 456 -17.20 34.13 -22.85
C ARG A 456 -18.64 33.77 -22.47
N VAL A 457 -18.86 33.05 -21.37
CA VAL A 457 -20.19 32.61 -20.94
C VAL A 457 -20.82 33.70 -20.08
N LEU A 458 -22.01 34.18 -20.47
CA LEU A 458 -22.79 35.14 -19.71
C LEU A 458 -23.75 34.39 -18.78
N LEU A 459 -23.82 34.78 -17.50
CA LEU A 459 -24.65 34.11 -16.49
C LEU A 459 -26.15 34.42 -16.62
N GLY A 460 -26.51 35.61 -17.12
CA GLY A 460 -27.90 36.06 -17.26
C GLY A 460 -28.82 35.09 -18.03
N PRO A 461 -28.40 34.57 -19.20
CA PRO A 461 -29.06 33.49 -19.94
C PRO A 461 -29.32 32.18 -19.17
N LEU A 462 -28.46 31.84 -18.21
CA LEU A 462 -28.46 30.54 -17.52
C LEU A 462 -29.37 30.52 -16.29
N LEU A 463 -29.77 31.69 -15.79
CA LEU A 463 -30.53 31.84 -14.55
C LEU A 463 -32.05 31.87 -14.84
N PRO A 464 -32.84 30.92 -14.32
CA PRO A 464 -34.29 31.01 -14.36
C PRO A 464 -34.80 32.11 -13.42
N TYR A 465 -35.77 32.90 -13.89
CA TYR A 465 -36.52 33.87 -13.10
C TYR A 465 -37.71 33.19 -12.42
N HIS A 466 -37.85 33.41 -11.11
CA HIS A 466 -38.94 32.85 -10.31
C HIS A 466 -39.99 33.94 -10.07
N VAL A 467 -41.13 33.86 -10.76
CA VAL A 467 -42.32 34.65 -10.42
C VAL A 467 -43.09 33.87 -9.36
N LYS A 468 -43.43 34.51 -8.24
CA LYS A 468 -44.18 33.90 -7.11
C LYS A 468 -45.37 33.09 -7.63
N GLY A 469 -45.34 31.77 -7.42
CA GLY A 469 -46.45 30.86 -7.73
C GLY A 469 -46.44 30.21 -9.12
N LEU A 470 -45.49 30.52 -10.00
CA LEU A 470 -45.39 29.90 -11.35
C LEU A 470 -44.06 29.17 -11.54
N LYS A 471 -44.05 28.20 -12.48
CA LYS A 471 -42.84 27.47 -12.90
C LYS A 471 -41.76 28.47 -13.34
N PRO A 472 -40.46 28.18 -13.09
CA PRO A 472 -39.37 29.05 -13.49
C PRO A 472 -39.44 29.39 -14.98
N LEU A 473 -39.32 30.67 -15.32
CA LEU A 473 -39.34 31.21 -16.69
C LEU A 473 -37.98 31.86 -17.00
N SER A 474 -37.51 31.75 -18.25
CA SER A 474 -36.30 32.45 -18.66
C SER A 474 -36.47 33.97 -18.62
N ARG A 475 -35.42 34.70 -18.22
CA ARG A 475 -35.41 36.18 -18.19
C ARG A 475 -35.54 36.83 -19.59
N ILE A 476 -35.27 36.05 -20.65
CA ILE A 476 -35.30 36.49 -22.06
C ILE A 476 -36.09 35.43 -22.85
N LEU A 477 -37.30 35.76 -23.30
CA LEU A 477 -38.10 34.91 -24.20
C LEU A 477 -37.91 35.33 -25.67
N PRO A 478 -37.86 34.37 -26.63
CA PRO A 478 -37.86 32.92 -26.44
C PRO A 478 -36.44 32.38 -26.18
N SER A 479 -36.25 31.72 -25.03
CA SER A 479 -34.95 31.18 -24.59
C SER A 479 -34.37 30.10 -25.52
N ILE A 480 -35.23 29.37 -26.25
CA ILE A 480 -34.82 28.34 -27.22
C ILE A 480 -33.93 28.93 -28.34
N HIS A 481 -34.11 30.19 -28.72
CA HIS A 481 -33.27 30.84 -29.75
C HIS A 481 -31.88 31.25 -29.26
N GLN A 482 -31.60 31.18 -27.95
CA GLN A 482 -30.26 31.50 -27.42
C GLN A 482 -29.22 30.43 -27.73
N LEU A 483 -29.65 29.20 -28.03
CA LEU A 483 -28.80 28.13 -28.55
C LEU A 483 -28.87 28.02 -30.09
N HIS A 484 -29.49 28.99 -30.78
CA HIS A 484 -29.58 28.95 -32.23
C HIS A 484 -28.25 29.37 -32.88
N PRO A 485 -27.74 28.66 -33.90
CA PRO A 485 -26.44 28.94 -34.53
C PRO A 485 -26.34 30.33 -35.17
N THR A 486 -27.46 30.97 -35.52
CA THR A 486 -27.46 32.34 -36.07
C THR A 486 -27.22 33.43 -35.03
N ASN A 487 -27.29 33.11 -33.72
CA ASN A 487 -27.03 34.09 -32.68
C ASN A 487 -25.50 34.14 -32.40
N PRO A 488 -24.82 35.28 -32.61
CA PRO A 488 -23.38 35.38 -32.41
C PRO A 488 -22.96 35.11 -30.96
N ARG A 489 -23.86 35.36 -29.99
CA ARG A 489 -23.66 35.09 -28.56
C ARG A 489 -23.87 33.61 -28.18
N ALA A 490 -24.41 32.79 -29.09
CA ALA A 490 -24.72 31.39 -28.82
C ALA A 490 -23.51 30.45 -28.91
N SER A 491 -22.41 30.86 -29.56
CA SER A 491 -21.26 29.97 -29.82
C SER A 491 -20.71 29.30 -28.55
N SER A 492 -20.58 30.02 -27.44
CA SER A 492 -20.13 29.46 -26.15
C SER A 492 -21.19 28.56 -25.50
N LEU A 493 -22.47 28.92 -25.59
CA LEU A 493 -23.58 28.16 -25.02
C LEU A 493 -23.87 26.86 -25.79
N ILE A 494 -23.75 26.89 -27.12
CA ILE A 494 -23.88 25.71 -28.00
C ILE A 494 -22.78 24.70 -27.67
N LEU A 495 -21.53 25.15 -27.55
CA LEU A 495 -20.44 24.24 -27.18
C LEU A 495 -20.66 23.63 -25.80
N LEU A 496 -21.03 24.44 -24.79
CA LEU A 496 -21.37 23.93 -23.46
C LEU A 496 -22.51 22.92 -23.50
N SER A 497 -23.51 23.14 -24.36
CA SER A 497 -24.61 22.19 -24.54
C SER A 497 -24.11 20.84 -25.10
N HIS A 498 -23.19 20.87 -26.07
CA HIS A 498 -22.55 19.64 -26.58
C HIS A 498 -21.72 18.94 -25.51
N THR A 499 -20.87 19.68 -24.79
CA THR A 499 -20.01 19.13 -23.73
C THR A 499 -20.81 18.50 -22.59
N LEU A 500 -21.89 19.16 -22.13
CA LEU A 500 -22.76 18.66 -21.06
C LEU A 500 -23.77 17.60 -21.53
N GLY A 501 -23.76 17.26 -22.83
CA GLY A 501 -24.67 16.29 -23.43
C GLY A 501 -26.13 16.73 -23.40
N LEU A 502 -26.41 18.03 -23.52
CA LEU A 502 -27.77 18.55 -23.65
C LEU A 502 -28.28 18.35 -25.08
N PRO A 503 -29.48 17.77 -25.26
CA PRO A 503 -30.09 17.60 -26.58
C PRO A 503 -30.30 18.95 -27.29
N VAL A 504 -30.16 18.94 -28.62
CA VAL A 504 -30.43 20.10 -29.48
C VAL A 504 -31.90 20.51 -29.34
N GLY A 505 -32.15 21.82 -29.18
CA GLY A 505 -33.50 22.39 -29.03
C GLY A 505 -33.97 22.60 -27.57
N LYS A 506 -33.14 22.27 -26.57
CA LYS A 506 -33.42 22.62 -25.17
C LYS A 506 -33.09 24.09 -24.87
N ALA A 507 -33.70 24.67 -23.85
CA ALA A 507 -33.44 26.05 -23.42
C ALA A 507 -32.09 26.18 -22.70
N SER A 508 -31.45 27.35 -22.78
CA SER A 508 -30.15 27.63 -22.15
C SER A 508 -30.17 27.53 -20.62
N GLU A 509 -31.31 27.82 -19.99
CA GLU A 509 -31.52 27.70 -18.53
C GLU A 509 -31.40 26.26 -17.99
N LEU A 510 -31.47 25.24 -18.87
CA LEU A 510 -31.28 23.84 -18.49
C LEU A 510 -29.80 23.43 -18.39
N LEU A 511 -28.88 24.27 -18.84
CA LEU A 511 -27.43 24.03 -18.74
C LEU A 511 -26.98 23.92 -17.28
N LEU A 512 -27.45 24.80 -16.40
CA LEU A 512 -27.03 24.83 -14.99
C LEU A 512 -27.58 23.63 -14.19
N PRO A 513 -28.88 23.29 -14.26
CA PRO A 513 -29.40 22.05 -13.68
C PRO A 513 -28.71 20.80 -14.22
N ARG A 514 -28.35 20.75 -15.51
CA ARG A 514 -27.61 19.63 -16.09
C ARG A 514 -26.19 19.54 -15.54
N ALA A 515 -25.49 20.66 -15.42
CA ALA A 515 -24.17 20.69 -14.80
C ALA A 515 -24.23 20.24 -13.33
N ALA A 516 -25.25 20.67 -12.59
CA ALA A 516 -25.48 20.24 -11.22
C ALA A 516 -25.77 18.72 -11.13
N SER A 517 -26.58 18.17 -12.03
CA SER A 517 -26.83 16.72 -12.06
C SER A 517 -25.54 15.93 -12.35
N LEU A 518 -24.75 16.37 -13.32
CA LEU A 518 -23.46 15.74 -13.65
C LEU A 518 -22.45 15.85 -12.51
N GLN A 519 -22.44 16.98 -11.78
CA GLN A 519 -21.62 17.14 -10.59
C GLN A 519 -22.04 16.16 -9.48
N GLN A 520 -23.34 15.97 -9.30
CA GLN A 520 -23.87 14.99 -8.34
C GLN A 520 -23.51 13.55 -8.75
N ASP A 521 -23.61 13.22 -10.04
CA ASP A 521 -23.18 11.93 -10.58
C ASP A 521 -21.68 11.70 -10.37
N LEU A 522 -20.86 12.73 -10.61
CA LEU A 522 -19.41 12.68 -10.39
C LEU A 522 -19.08 12.46 -8.92
N LEU A 523 -19.70 13.18 -7.99
CA LEU A 523 -19.53 12.98 -6.56
C LEU A 523 -19.92 11.57 -6.14
N PHE A 524 -21.05 11.06 -6.64
CA PHE A 524 -21.47 9.68 -6.40
C PHE A 524 -20.45 8.66 -6.92
N LEU A 525 -19.91 8.85 -8.13
CA LEU A 525 -18.86 7.99 -8.69
C LEU A 525 -17.54 8.07 -7.88
N GLN A 526 -17.18 9.25 -7.38
CA GLN A 526 -16.02 9.42 -6.50
C GLN A 526 -16.21 8.69 -5.17
N ASP A 527 -17.39 8.76 -4.57
CA ASP A 527 -17.72 8.02 -3.35
C ASP A 527 -17.65 6.51 -3.58
N GLN A 528 -18.20 6.02 -4.70
CA GLN A 528 -18.10 4.61 -5.12
C GLN A 528 -16.64 4.17 -5.32
N LEU A 529 -15.82 5.02 -5.94
CA LEU A 529 -14.39 4.77 -6.11
C LEU A 529 -13.64 4.77 -4.77
N GLY A 530 -13.98 5.69 -3.87
CA GLY A 530 -13.44 5.76 -2.51
C GLY A 530 -13.76 4.49 -1.72
N LEU A 531 -15.02 4.05 -1.75
CA LEU A 531 -15.48 2.78 -1.17
C LEU A 531 -14.74 1.58 -1.77
N ARG A 532 -14.58 1.52 -3.09
CA ARG A 532 -13.81 0.45 -3.74
C ARG A 532 -12.34 0.47 -3.38
N ARG A 533 -11.70 1.64 -3.27
CA ARG A 533 -10.31 1.78 -2.80
C ARG A 533 -10.16 1.32 -1.35
N GLY A 534 -11.10 1.69 -0.48
CA GLY A 534 -11.17 1.18 0.90
C GLY A 534 -11.30 -0.34 0.94
N ASN A 535 -12.21 -0.91 0.15
CA ASN A 535 -12.41 -2.36 0.06
C ASN A 535 -11.21 -3.10 -0.56
N LEU A 536 -10.50 -2.50 -1.53
CA LEU A 536 -9.27 -3.06 -2.09
C LEU A 536 -8.18 -3.12 -1.03
N CYS A 537 -8.01 -2.07 -0.23
CA CYS A 537 -7.06 -2.05 0.89
C CYS A 537 -7.36 -3.15 1.93
N VAL A 538 -8.66 -3.44 2.18
CA VAL A 538 -9.09 -4.54 3.07
C VAL A 538 -8.94 -5.92 2.41
N LYS A 539 -9.10 -6.05 1.08
CA LYS A 539 -9.02 -7.35 0.37
C LYS A 539 -7.61 -7.78 -0.02
N THR A 540 -6.62 -6.89 0.01
CA THR A 540 -5.21 -7.26 -0.20
C THR A 540 -4.66 -8.24 0.86
N SER A 541 -5.42 -8.61 1.89
CA SER A 541 -5.04 -9.62 2.87
C SER A 541 -5.63 -11.03 2.65
N LEU A 542 -6.34 -11.32 1.54
CA LEU A 542 -6.71 -12.70 1.19
C LEU A 542 -6.29 -13.06 -0.23
N PRO A 543 -5.43 -14.08 -0.42
CA PRO A 543 -5.13 -14.60 -1.74
C PRO A 543 -6.37 -15.26 -2.35
N PRO A 544 -6.58 -15.17 -3.68
CA PRO A 544 -7.63 -15.91 -4.35
C PRO A 544 -7.37 -17.41 -4.15
N GLY A 545 -8.26 -18.08 -3.43
CA GLY A 545 -8.20 -19.52 -3.26
C GLY A 545 -8.29 -20.24 -4.62
N PRO A 546 -7.64 -21.41 -4.75
CA PRO A 546 -7.65 -22.16 -6.00
C PRO A 546 -9.08 -22.56 -6.38
N SER A 547 -9.33 -22.59 -7.69
CA SER A 547 -10.61 -23.03 -8.23
C SER A 547 -10.87 -24.51 -7.90
N THR A 548 -12.14 -24.93 -7.87
CA THR A 548 -12.53 -26.32 -7.59
C THR A 548 -11.86 -27.34 -8.51
N GLN A 549 -11.52 -26.93 -9.74
CA GLN A 549 -10.80 -27.76 -10.71
C GLN A 549 -9.32 -27.97 -10.32
N GLU A 550 -8.65 -26.94 -9.81
CA GLU A 550 -7.27 -27.04 -9.32
C GLU A 550 -7.19 -27.94 -8.07
N LEU A 551 -8.18 -27.84 -7.17
CA LEU A 551 -8.26 -28.73 -6.00
C LEU A 551 -8.39 -30.20 -6.39
N LEU A 552 -9.24 -30.51 -7.39
CA LEU A 552 -9.38 -31.87 -7.90
C LEU A 552 -8.08 -32.37 -8.55
N GLN A 553 -7.37 -31.51 -9.28
CA GLN A 553 -6.10 -31.88 -9.91
C GLN A 553 -4.99 -32.12 -8.88
N MET A 554 -4.95 -31.30 -7.82
CA MET A 554 -4.05 -31.47 -6.68
C MET A 554 -4.35 -32.75 -5.91
N GLN A 555 -5.63 -33.13 -5.76
CA GLN A 555 -6.00 -34.39 -5.12
C GLN A 555 -5.54 -35.59 -5.97
N VAL A 556 -5.79 -35.57 -7.28
CA VAL A 556 -5.40 -36.66 -8.19
C VAL A 556 -3.87 -36.81 -8.26
N SER A 557 -3.12 -35.71 -8.27
CA SER A 557 -1.65 -35.77 -8.25
C SER A 557 -1.12 -36.33 -6.93
N GLN A 558 -1.73 -35.96 -5.81
CA GLN A 558 -1.36 -36.45 -4.48
C GLN A 558 -1.68 -37.94 -4.31
N GLU A 559 -2.84 -38.42 -4.79
CA GLU A 559 -3.17 -39.85 -4.79
C GLU A 559 -2.19 -40.68 -5.65
N LYS A 560 -1.76 -40.15 -6.79
CA LYS A 560 -0.76 -40.81 -7.65
C LYS A 560 0.61 -40.90 -6.96
N GLU A 561 1.07 -39.83 -6.33
CA GLU A 561 2.34 -39.80 -5.59
C GLU A 561 2.33 -40.78 -4.41
N GLN A 562 1.21 -40.88 -3.68
CA GLN A 562 1.07 -41.85 -2.59
C GLN A 562 1.13 -43.30 -3.09
N ASN A 563 0.44 -43.63 -4.18
CA ASN A 563 0.48 -44.98 -4.76
C ASN A 563 1.89 -45.37 -5.24
N GLU A 564 2.63 -44.45 -5.85
CA GLU A 564 4.01 -44.71 -6.28
C GLU A 564 4.96 -44.93 -5.08
N ASN A 565 4.83 -44.12 -4.03
CA ASN A 565 5.62 -44.28 -2.79
C ASN A 565 5.34 -45.61 -2.06
N VAL A 566 4.07 -46.00 -1.95
CA VAL A 566 3.69 -47.29 -1.34
C VAL A 566 4.21 -48.46 -2.16
N GLY A 567 4.08 -48.39 -3.49
CA GLY A 567 4.60 -49.42 -4.41
C GLY A 567 6.12 -49.60 -4.30
N GLN A 568 6.88 -48.50 -4.20
CA GLN A 568 8.33 -48.57 -4.00
C GLN A 568 8.71 -49.16 -2.64
N THR A 569 7.97 -48.83 -1.58
CA THR A 569 8.23 -49.31 -0.23
C THR A 569 8.01 -50.82 -0.13
N LEU A 570 6.92 -51.33 -0.71
CA LEU A 570 6.64 -52.77 -0.78
C LEU A 570 7.72 -53.53 -1.56
N LYS A 571 8.24 -52.95 -2.65
CA LYS A 571 9.30 -53.56 -3.45
C LYS A 571 10.63 -53.64 -2.68
N LYS A 572 10.96 -52.61 -1.89
CA LYS A 572 12.14 -52.61 -1.00
C LYS A 572 12.02 -53.70 0.08
N LEU A 573 10.87 -53.83 0.71
CA LEU A 573 10.62 -54.87 1.73
C LEU A 573 10.73 -56.28 1.13
N SER A 574 10.19 -56.51 -0.07
CA SER A 574 10.33 -57.80 -0.77
C SER A 574 11.79 -58.15 -1.07
N ASN A 575 12.62 -57.17 -1.44
CA ASN A 575 14.04 -57.39 -1.71
C ASN A 575 14.85 -57.69 -0.44
N LEU A 576 14.56 -57.00 0.66
CA LEU A 576 15.18 -57.28 1.97
C LEU A 576 14.87 -58.70 2.45
N LEU A 577 13.63 -59.16 2.28
CA LEU A 577 13.24 -60.53 2.62
C LEU A 577 13.99 -61.57 1.77
N LYS A 578 14.21 -61.32 0.48
CA LYS A 578 15.01 -62.21 -0.36
C LYS A 578 16.47 -62.27 0.08
N GLN A 579 17.08 -61.13 0.38
CA GLN A 579 18.45 -61.08 0.89
C GLN A 579 18.59 -61.81 2.24
N ALA A 580 17.61 -61.67 3.13
CA ALA A 580 17.61 -62.40 4.40
C ALA A 580 17.51 -63.92 4.20
N LEU A 581 16.70 -64.38 3.23
CA LEU A 581 16.58 -65.80 2.89
C LEU A 581 17.89 -66.36 2.29
N GLU A 582 18.64 -65.56 1.53
CA GLU A 582 19.93 -65.94 0.95
C GLU A 582 21.05 -66.09 2.01
N GLN A 583 20.93 -65.46 3.19
CA GLN A 583 21.93 -65.58 4.26
C GLN A 583 21.74 -66.77 5.21
N ILE A 584 20.60 -67.47 5.14
CA ILE A 584 20.32 -68.63 6.01
C ILE A 584 21.37 -69.75 5.85
N PRO A 585 21.85 -70.12 4.65
CA PRO A 585 22.88 -71.13 4.47
C PRO A 585 24.23 -70.74 5.07
N GLU A 586 24.63 -69.46 4.97
CA GLU A 586 25.87 -68.96 5.59
C GLU A 586 25.80 -69.05 7.11
N LEU A 587 24.67 -68.69 7.69
CA LEU A 587 24.40 -68.85 9.12
C LEU A 587 24.45 -70.32 9.55
N GLN A 588 23.88 -71.24 8.76
CA GLN A 588 24.00 -72.68 9.03
C GLN A 588 25.46 -73.15 8.98
N GLY A 589 26.26 -72.68 8.01
CA GLY A 589 27.69 -72.98 7.93
C GLY A 589 28.47 -72.51 9.15
N ILE A 590 28.26 -71.26 9.59
CA ILE A 590 28.93 -70.71 10.79
C ILE A 590 28.56 -71.50 12.05
N VAL A 591 27.29 -71.91 12.19
CA VAL A 591 26.85 -72.73 13.33
C VAL A 591 27.53 -74.11 13.29
N GLN A 592 27.72 -74.68 12.10
CA GLN A 592 28.41 -75.96 11.92
C GLN A 592 29.91 -75.87 12.20
N ASP A 593 30.58 -74.79 11.75
CA ASP A 593 31.98 -74.50 12.07
C ASP A 593 32.20 -74.26 13.57
N TRP A 594 31.25 -73.59 14.22
CA TRP A 594 31.28 -73.41 15.68
C TRP A 594 31.19 -74.74 16.42
N TRP A 595 30.44 -75.71 15.89
CA TRP A 595 30.35 -77.06 16.43
C TRP A 595 31.64 -77.88 16.31
N GLU A 596 32.60 -77.55 15.44
CA GLU A 596 33.86 -78.30 15.26
C GLU A 596 35.08 -77.71 16.00
N GLN A 597 34.93 -76.68 16.83
CA GLN A 597 36.06 -75.99 17.48
C GLN A 597 36.72 -76.75 18.66
N PRO A 598 38.03 -76.55 18.89
CA PRO A 598 38.87 -77.37 19.79
C PRO A 598 38.56 -77.29 21.29
N SER A 599 37.65 -76.41 21.75
CA SER A 599 37.20 -76.37 23.15
C SER A 599 36.50 -77.66 23.58
N GLN A 600 36.00 -78.48 22.64
CA GLN A 600 35.43 -79.80 22.94
C GLN A 600 36.49 -80.84 23.35
N ALA A 601 37.74 -80.71 22.88
CA ALA A 601 38.83 -81.60 23.30
C ALA A 601 39.32 -81.30 24.74
N ALA A 602 38.97 -80.13 25.29
CA ALA A 602 39.37 -79.69 26.62
C ALA A 602 38.43 -80.19 27.75
N LEU A 603 37.28 -80.78 27.41
CA LEU A 603 36.28 -81.27 28.35
C LEU A 603 36.00 -82.79 28.22
N PRO A 604 37.01 -83.68 28.31
CA PRO A 604 36.76 -85.13 28.26
C PRO A 604 35.97 -85.64 29.49
N GLU A 605 35.91 -84.86 30.58
CA GLU A 605 35.32 -85.30 31.86
C GLU A 605 33.90 -84.77 32.14
N GLU A 606 33.35 -83.86 31.33
CA GLU A 606 31.96 -83.42 31.50
C GLU A 606 30.99 -84.41 30.86
N ILE A 607 30.27 -85.13 31.72
CA ILE A 607 29.27 -86.13 31.36
C ILE A 607 27.90 -85.46 31.34
N CYS A 608 27.32 -85.25 30.16
CA CYS A 608 25.93 -84.81 30.02
C CYS A 608 25.04 -86.03 29.77
N GLN A 609 24.07 -86.27 30.67
CA GLN A 609 23.13 -87.41 30.59
C GLN A 609 23.81 -88.78 30.47
N GLY A 610 24.95 -88.97 31.12
CA GLY A 610 25.68 -90.25 31.14
C GLY A 610 26.60 -90.51 29.94
N LEU A 611 26.70 -89.59 28.98
CA LEU A 611 27.57 -89.71 27.82
C LEU A 611 28.65 -88.61 27.82
N SER A 612 29.85 -88.96 27.39
CA SER A 612 30.90 -87.99 27.12
C SER A 612 30.64 -87.25 25.79
N LEU A 613 31.19 -86.05 25.63
CA LEU A 613 31.04 -85.22 24.43
C LEU A 613 31.38 -85.96 23.11
N PRO A 614 32.43 -86.82 23.03
CA PRO A 614 32.67 -87.69 21.87
C PRO A 614 31.59 -88.74 21.62
N GLN A 615 30.93 -89.24 22.67
CA GLN A 615 29.84 -90.22 22.54
C GLN A 615 28.55 -89.57 22.02
N CYS A 616 28.33 -88.27 22.26
CA CYS A 616 27.23 -87.52 21.68
C CYS A 616 27.41 -87.27 20.17
N GLN A 617 28.64 -87.15 19.66
CA GLN A 617 28.90 -87.00 18.22
C GLN A 617 28.67 -88.30 17.42
N LEU A 618 28.78 -89.47 18.05
CA LEU A 618 28.53 -90.76 17.42
C LEU A 618 27.04 -91.10 17.25
N ARG A 619 26.15 -90.31 17.84
CA ARG A 619 24.70 -90.52 17.87
C ARG A 619 24.02 -89.54 16.94
#